data_AF-A0A9E0LZW0-F1
#
_entry.id   AF-A0A9E0LZW0-F1
#
_cell.length_a   1.000
_cell.length_b   1.000
_cell.length_c   1.000
_cell.angle_alpha   90.00
_cell.angle_beta   90.00
_cell.angle_gamma   90.00
#
_symmetry.space_group_name_H-M   'P 1'
#
loop_
_entity.id
_entity.type
_entity.pdbx_description
1 polymer ?
#
loop_
_entity_poly.entity_id
_entity_poly.type
_entity_poly.pdbx_seq_one_letter_code
_entity_poly.pdbx_strand_id
1 'polypeptide(L)'
;MEVTMRNLGAMAARAVHVPMAAPWVQAAVGGLALVLGGLVYALDRGGWPSAQLAGLAGLAGATAAPWFGSVGGWLPSLVHPFAFSLFTAALRTSGAPPATLACAAWGLVNVLFELGQHPRVGPVLAAHLESAFGAAGGARALAHFFARGRFDPADLAAAVAGAAAAAVWLRVASSRKDRHDC
;
A
#
# COMPACT_ATOMS: atom_id res chain seq x y z
N MET A 1 14.87 38.30 32.63
CA MET A 1 15.56 37.37 31.71
C MET A 1 15.07 35.92 31.83
N GLU A 2 14.56 35.50 32.99
CA GLU A 2 14.11 34.11 33.24
C GLU A 2 12.77 33.75 32.55
N VAL A 3 11.88 34.73 32.40
CA VAL A 3 10.57 34.56 31.72
C VAL A 3 10.72 34.29 30.22
N THR A 4 11.72 34.91 29.57
CA THR A 4 11.96 34.76 28.14
C THR A 4 12.52 33.36 27.80
N MET A 5 13.34 32.76 28.67
CA MET A 5 13.90 31.42 28.45
C MET A 5 12.88 30.29 28.66
N ARG A 6 11.91 30.46 29.57
CA ARG A 6 10.80 29.50 29.73
C ARG A 6 9.90 29.42 28.48
N ASN A 7 9.66 30.55 27.81
CA ASN A 7 8.84 30.58 26.59
C ASN A 7 9.54 29.94 25.38
N LEU A 8 10.86 30.06 25.28
CA LEU A 8 11.65 29.40 24.23
C LEU A 8 11.69 27.88 24.41
N GLY A 9 11.83 27.38 25.64
CA GLY A 9 11.73 25.95 25.96
C GLY A 9 10.35 25.36 25.67
N ALA A 10 9.28 26.10 25.98
CA ALA A 10 7.90 25.68 25.67
C ALA A 10 7.57 25.72 24.17
N MET A 11 8.15 26.67 23.41
CA MET A 11 8.01 26.72 21.95
C MET A 11 8.80 25.61 21.24
N ALA A 12 10.01 25.29 21.72
CA ALA A 12 10.80 24.16 21.19
C ALA A 12 10.15 22.80 21.54
N ALA A 13 9.55 22.66 22.72
CA ALA A 13 8.82 21.44 23.11
C ALA A 13 7.49 21.26 22.36
N ARG A 14 6.86 22.35 21.89
CA ARG A 14 5.69 22.29 20.99
C ARG A 14 6.05 21.93 19.56
N ALA A 15 7.33 21.94 19.18
CA ALA A 15 7.77 21.81 17.79
C ALA A 15 7.87 20.37 17.26
N VAL A 16 7.63 19.32 18.05
CA VAL A 16 7.72 17.93 17.54
C VAL A 16 6.57 17.04 18.05
N HIS A 17 5.35 17.56 18.12
CA HIS A 17 4.18 16.69 18.15
C HIS A 17 3.63 16.58 16.74
N VAL A 18 4.06 15.55 16.00
CA VAL A 18 3.51 15.25 14.67
C VAL A 18 2.10 14.68 14.87
N PRO A 19 1.03 15.39 14.47
CA PRO A 19 -0.32 14.88 14.62
C PRO A 19 -0.52 13.72 13.65
N MET A 20 -0.45 12.47 14.13
CA MET A 20 -0.65 11.27 13.31
C MET A 20 -1.98 11.26 12.53
N ALA A 21 -2.96 12.04 13.00
CA ALA A 21 -4.26 12.23 12.36
C ALA A 21 -4.26 13.28 11.23
N ALA A 22 -3.18 14.06 11.07
CA ALA A 22 -3.13 15.05 10.01
C ALA A 22 -3.08 14.38 8.63
N PRO A 23 -3.86 14.88 7.65
CA PRO A 23 -3.91 14.31 6.31
C PRO A 23 -2.54 14.14 5.65
N TRP A 24 -1.66 15.14 5.80
CA TRP A 24 -0.32 15.10 5.21
C TRP A 24 0.56 14.00 5.82
N VAL A 25 0.38 13.66 7.10
CA VAL A 25 1.12 12.56 7.75
C VAL A 25 0.65 11.22 7.19
N GLN A 26 -0.67 11.04 7.06
CA GLN A 26 -1.24 9.83 6.46
C GLN A 26 -0.78 9.66 5.02
N ALA A 27 -0.78 10.74 4.23
CA ALA A 27 -0.26 10.74 2.86
C ALA A 27 1.24 10.44 2.81
N ALA A 28 2.05 11.05 3.68
CA ALA A 28 3.50 10.80 3.71
C ALA A 28 3.81 9.34 4.09
N VAL A 29 3.16 8.80 5.12
CA VAL A 29 3.35 7.42 5.56
C VAL A 29 2.87 6.42 4.51
N GLY A 30 1.70 6.65 3.90
CA GLY A 30 1.18 5.83 2.81
C GLY A 30 2.09 5.86 1.58
N GLY A 31 2.59 7.04 1.21
CA GLY A 31 3.53 7.22 0.09
C GLY A 31 4.87 6.51 0.33
N LEU A 32 5.45 6.68 1.52
CA LEU A 32 6.70 5.99 1.88
C LEU A 32 6.51 4.48 1.87
N ALA A 33 5.40 3.97 2.41
CA ALA A 33 5.09 2.56 2.40
C ALA A 33 5.04 2.01 0.96
N LEU A 34 4.34 2.68 0.03
CA LEU A 34 4.28 2.26 -1.37
C LEU A 34 5.64 2.30 -2.08
N VAL A 35 6.47 3.32 -1.83
CA VAL A 35 7.80 3.39 -2.41
C VAL A 35 8.63 2.18 -1.96
N LEU A 36 8.61 1.87 -0.66
CA LEU A 36 9.34 0.72 -0.12
C LEU A 36 8.78 -0.61 -0.64
N GLY A 37 7.46 -0.79 -0.66
CA GLY A 37 6.81 -1.98 -1.19
C GLY A 37 7.07 -2.17 -2.70
N GLY A 38 7.05 -1.08 -3.46
CA GLY A 38 7.35 -1.07 -4.89
C GLY A 38 8.80 -1.43 -5.19
N LEU A 39 9.76 -0.93 -4.38
CA LEU A 39 11.16 -1.33 -4.48
C LEU A 39 11.36 -2.81 -4.19
N VAL A 40 10.74 -3.33 -3.11
CA VAL A 40 10.78 -4.76 -2.79
C VAL A 40 10.16 -5.60 -3.91
N TYR A 41 9.03 -5.19 -4.46
CA TYR A 41 8.39 -5.86 -5.58
C TYR A 41 9.29 -5.89 -6.83
N ALA A 42 9.95 -4.78 -7.15
CA ALA A 42 10.85 -4.69 -8.29
C ALA A 42 12.08 -5.60 -8.14
N LEU A 43 12.64 -5.67 -6.94
CA LEU A 43 13.85 -6.44 -6.65
C LEU A 43 13.60 -7.95 -6.52
N ASP A 44 12.44 -8.36 -5.99
CA ASP A 44 12.18 -9.78 -5.69
C ASP A 44 11.21 -10.47 -6.67
N ARG A 45 10.26 -9.74 -7.27
CA ARG A 45 9.25 -10.32 -8.19
C ARG A 45 9.51 -9.99 -9.67
N GLY A 46 10.62 -9.31 -9.98
CA GLY A 46 11.00 -9.00 -11.37
C GLY A 46 10.02 -8.02 -12.06
N GLY A 47 9.34 -7.19 -11.27
CA GLY A 47 8.21 -6.37 -11.70
C GLY A 47 8.50 -5.22 -12.67
N TRP A 48 9.76 -4.96 -13.02
CA TRP A 48 10.08 -3.97 -14.03
C TRP A 48 9.93 -4.56 -15.44
N PRO A 49 9.36 -3.82 -16.40
CA PRO A 49 9.40 -4.21 -17.80
C PRO A 49 10.86 -4.42 -18.22
N SER A 50 11.18 -5.63 -18.64
CA SER A 50 12.49 -6.02 -19.19
C SER A 50 13.00 -5.08 -20.29
N ALA A 51 12.10 -4.38 -20.98
CA ALA A 51 12.43 -3.35 -21.97
C ALA A 51 13.11 -2.09 -21.39
N GLN A 52 12.82 -1.70 -20.14
CA GLN A 52 13.44 -0.55 -19.48
C GLN A 52 14.77 -0.91 -18.78
N LEU A 53 14.98 -2.20 -18.51
CA LEU A 53 16.18 -2.75 -17.89
C LEU A 53 17.18 -3.35 -18.89
N ALA A 54 16.90 -3.33 -20.19
CA ALA A 54 17.81 -3.84 -21.21
C ALA A 54 19.20 -3.15 -21.16
N GLY A 55 19.27 -1.88 -20.77
CA GLY A 55 20.53 -1.16 -20.56
C GLY A 55 21.29 -1.53 -19.27
N LEU A 56 20.64 -2.21 -18.33
CA LEU A 56 21.19 -2.67 -17.04
C LEU A 56 21.22 -4.21 -16.95
N ALA A 57 20.95 -4.92 -18.05
CA ALA A 57 20.87 -6.37 -18.11
C ALA A 57 22.16 -7.07 -17.62
N GLY A 58 23.31 -6.39 -17.73
CA GLY A 58 24.59 -6.86 -17.17
C GLY A 58 24.64 -6.89 -15.63
N LEU A 59 23.78 -6.14 -14.94
CA LEU A 59 23.61 -6.17 -13.48
C LEU A 59 22.42 -7.04 -13.05
N ALA A 60 21.35 -7.08 -13.85
CA ALA A 60 20.17 -7.89 -13.58
C ALA A 60 20.42 -9.42 -13.74
N GLY A 61 21.41 -9.81 -14.54
CA GLY A 61 21.87 -11.20 -14.63
C GLY A 61 22.62 -11.72 -13.40
N ALA A 62 22.91 -10.87 -12.40
CA ALA A 62 23.79 -11.20 -11.28
C ALA A 62 23.07 -11.66 -9.99
N THR A 63 21.73 -11.64 -9.92
CA THR A 63 21.01 -12.15 -8.73
C THR A 63 19.88 -13.11 -9.13
N ALA A 64 20.22 -14.38 -9.33
CA ALA A 64 19.25 -15.47 -9.46
C ALA A 64 18.43 -15.72 -8.17
N ALA A 65 18.81 -15.06 -7.05
CA ALA A 65 18.14 -15.15 -5.77
C ALA A 65 17.37 -13.86 -5.45
N PRO A 66 16.14 -13.94 -4.91
CA PRO A 66 15.42 -12.78 -4.38
C PRO A 66 16.24 -12.10 -3.27
N TRP A 67 16.22 -10.77 -3.20
CA TRP A 67 17.00 -9.99 -2.23
C TRP A 67 16.39 -10.05 -0.83
N PHE A 68 15.07 -10.10 -0.74
CA PHE A 68 14.31 -10.17 0.52
C PHE A 68 13.72 -11.56 0.79
N GLY A 69 13.96 -12.53 -0.10
CA GLY A 69 13.55 -13.92 0.05
C GLY A 69 12.03 -14.07 0.21
N SER A 70 11.62 -14.83 1.23
CA SER A 70 10.19 -15.06 1.49
C SER A 70 9.43 -13.80 1.84
N VAL A 71 10.08 -12.76 2.39
CA VAL A 71 9.41 -11.50 2.75
C VAL A 71 9.04 -10.70 1.51
N GLY A 72 9.91 -10.64 0.50
CA GLY A 72 9.58 -10.02 -0.79
C GLY A 72 8.45 -10.74 -1.53
N GLY A 73 8.22 -12.00 -1.15
CA GLY A 73 7.11 -12.82 -1.58
C GLY A 73 5.74 -12.45 -1.02
N TRP A 74 5.57 -11.51 -0.07
CA TRP A 74 4.22 -11.09 0.38
C TRP A 74 4.13 -9.66 0.90
N LEU A 75 5.27 -9.00 1.16
CA LEU A 75 5.30 -7.64 1.70
C LEU A 75 4.56 -6.61 0.83
N PRO A 76 4.66 -6.62 -0.51
CA PRO A 76 3.89 -5.70 -1.35
C PRO A 76 2.37 -5.81 -1.14
N SER A 77 1.86 -7.03 -0.91
CA SER A 77 0.45 -7.33 -0.69
C SER A 77 -0.06 -6.82 0.66
N LEU A 78 0.82 -6.70 1.65
CA LEU A 78 0.53 -6.02 2.92
C LEU A 78 0.50 -4.50 2.74
N VAL A 79 1.48 -3.96 2.02
CA VAL A 79 1.70 -2.52 1.88
C VAL A 79 0.56 -1.84 1.12
N HIS A 80 0.03 -2.45 0.06
CA HIS A 80 -1.04 -1.86 -0.75
C HIS A 80 -2.29 -1.47 0.04
N PRO A 81 -3.00 -2.40 0.72
CA PRO A 81 -4.20 -2.04 1.47
C PRO A 81 -3.87 -1.10 2.63
N PHE A 82 -2.67 -1.18 3.22
CA PHE A 82 -2.22 -0.23 4.23
C PHE A 82 -2.14 1.21 3.68
N ALA A 83 -1.41 1.40 2.59
CA ALA A 83 -1.16 2.71 2.01
C ALA A 83 -2.44 3.35 1.43
N PHE A 84 -3.23 2.60 0.66
CA PHE A 84 -4.47 3.13 0.08
C PHE A 84 -5.50 3.50 1.14
N SER A 85 -5.52 2.79 2.27
CA SER A 85 -6.34 3.17 3.43
C SER A 85 -5.92 4.53 4.00
N LEU A 86 -4.61 4.77 4.14
CA LEU A 86 -4.09 6.04 4.63
C LEU A 86 -4.35 7.19 3.66
N PHE A 87 -4.20 6.97 2.34
CA PHE A 87 -4.56 7.97 1.34
C PHE A 87 -6.05 8.30 1.35
N THR A 88 -6.88 7.27 1.43
CA THR A 88 -8.33 7.47 1.54
C THR A 88 -8.66 8.25 2.80
N ALA A 89 -7.97 7.96 3.91
CA ALA A 89 -8.11 8.69 5.16
C ALA A 89 -7.68 10.17 5.04
N ALA A 90 -6.60 10.44 4.32
CA ALA A 90 -6.08 11.79 4.10
C ALA A 90 -7.05 12.66 3.28
N LEU A 91 -7.83 12.06 2.38
CA LEU A 91 -8.80 12.77 1.55
C LEU A 91 -10.18 12.93 2.21
N ARG A 92 -10.34 12.50 3.47
CA ARG A 92 -11.65 12.56 4.15
C ARG A 92 -12.04 13.98 4.48
N THR A 93 -13.30 14.29 4.21
CA THR A 93 -13.97 15.49 4.67
C THR A 93 -14.76 15.23 5.96
N SER A 94 -15.16 16.31 6.63
CA SER A 94 -16.06 16.24 7.78
C SER A 94 -17.39 15.56 7.40
N GLY A 95 -17.83 14.59 8.20
CA GLY A 95 -19.07 13.83 7.96
C GLY A 95 -18.91 12.54 7.14
N ALA A 96 -17.71 12.21 6.66
CA ALA A 96 -17.47 10.95 5.95
C ALA A 96 -17.66 9.71 6.86
N PRO A 97 -18.11 8.55 6.33
CA PRO A 97 -18.23 7.27 7.07
C PRO A 97 -16.93 6.88 7.75
N PRO A 98 -16.84 6.07 8.82
CA PRO A 98 -15.59 5.81 9.56
C PRO A 98 -14.39 5.40 8.69
N ALA A 99 -13.18 5.87 9.03
CA ALA A 99 -11.97 5.60 8.24
C ALA A 99 -11.62 4.10 8.15
N THR A 100 -12.07 3.30 9.12
CA THR A 100 -11.94 1.84 9.13
C THR A 100 -12.73 1.17 8.00
N LEU A 101 -13.77 1.81 7.46
CA LEU A 101 -14.48 1.30 6.27
C LEU A 101 -13.57 1.32 5.04
N ALA A 102 -12.72 2.34 4.89
CA ALA A 102 -11.73 2.37 3.82
C ALA A 102 -10.73 1.22 3.94
N CYS A 103 -10.33 0.86 5.17
CA CYS A 103 -9.48 -0.30 5.42
C CYS A 103 -10.13 -1.61 4.97
N ALA A 104 -11.39 -1.81 5.33
CA ALA A 104 -12.13 -2.99 4.91
C ALA A 104 -12.29 -3.05 3.38
N ALA A 105 -12.61 -1.90 2.75
CA ALA A 105 -12.76 -1.80 1.31
C ALA A 105 -11.45 -2.14 0.58
N TRP A 106 -10.33 -1.52 0.96
CA TRP A 106 -9.04 -1.79 0.32
C TRP A 106 -8.52 -3.20 0.60
N GLY A 107 -8.74 -3.72 1.81
CA GLY A 107 -8.45 -5.13 2.12
C GLY A 107 -9.24 -6.09 1.23
N LEU A 108 -10.55 -5.87 1.08
CA LEU A 108 -11.40 -6.66 0.21
C LEU A 108 -10.95 -6.59 -1.25
N VAL A 109 -10.65 -5.39 -1.76
CA VAL A 109 -10.14 -5.20 -3.12
C VAL A 109 -8.88 -6.07 -3.33
N ASN A 110 -7.89 -6.00 -2.44
CA ASN A 110 -6.66 -6.77 -2.58
C ASN A 110 -6.90 -8.29 -2.50
N VAL A 111 -7.80 -8.74 -1.61
CA VAL A 111 -8.23 -10.15 -1.56
C VAL A 111 -8.88 -10.59 -2.86
N LEU A 112 -9.75 -9.77 -3.46
CA LEU A 112 -10.40 -10.09 -4.74
C LEU A 112 -9.40 -10.14 -5.89
N PHE A 113 -8.41 -9.24 -5.92
CA PHE A 113 -7.34 -9.28 -6.91
C PHE A 113 -6.53 -10.58 -6.80
N GLU A 114 -6.18 -10.99 -5.58
CA GLU A 114 -5.45 -12.23 -5.30
C GLU A 114 -6.26 -13.47 -5.70
N LEU A 115 -7.54 -13.54 -5.31
CA LEU A 115 -8.44 -14.61 -5.74
C LEU A 115 -8.63 -14.64 -7.27
N GLY A 116 -8.61 -13.47 -7.91
CA GLY A 116 -8.64 -13.35 -9.37
C GLY A 116 -7.44 -13.99 -10.06
N GLN A 117 -6.30 -14.14 -9.38
CA GLN A 117 -5.11 -14.83 -9.90
C GLN A 117 -5.13 -16.34 -9.65
N HIS A 118 -6.17 -16.87 -9.01
CA HIS A 118 -6.30 -18.30 -8.77
C HIS A 118 -6.31 -19.08 -10.11
N PRO A 119 -5.60 -20.21 -10.26
CA PRO A 119 -5.45 -20.91 -11.55
C PRO A 119 -6.76 -21.33 -12.22
N ARG A 120 -7.84 -21.49 -11.45
CA ARG A 120 -9.19 -21.80 -11.95
C ARG A 120 -10.02 -20.57 -12.34
N VAL A 121 -9.62 -19.38 -11.89
CA VAL A 121 -10.36 -18.12 -12.06
C VAL A 121 -9.66 -17.20 -13.05
N GLY A 122 -8.34 -17.05 -12.94
CA GLY A 122 -7.53 -16.09 -13.70
C GLY A 122 -7.68 -16.19 -15.22
N PRO A 123 -7.52 -17.38 -15.83
CA PRO A 123 -7.69 -17.53 -17.29
C PRO A 123 -9.09 -17.17 -17.76
N VAL A 124 -10.12 -17.52 -16.99
CA VAL A 124 -11.53 -17.23 -17.30
C VAL A 124 -11.79 -15.74 -17.22
N LEU A 125 -11.34 -15.09 -16.14
CA LEU A 125 -11.48 -13.65 -15.94
C LEU A 125 -10.74 -12.84 -17.00
N ALA A 126 -9.53 -13.26 -17.37
CA ALA A 126 -8.75 -12.65 -18.43
C ALA A 126 -9.46 -12.72 -19.78
N ALA A 127 -9.99 -13.90 -20.16
CA ALA A 127 -10.76 -14.06 -21.39
C ALA A 127 -12.02 -13.17 -21.42
N HIS A 128 -12.72 -13.06 -20.28
CA HIS A 128 -13.88 -12.17 -20.17
C HIS A 128 -13.48 -10.70 -20.34
N LEU A 129 -12.42 -10.24 -19.68
CA LEU A 129 -11.92 -8.87 -19.82
C LEU A 129 -11.55 -8.53 -21.27
N GLU A 130 -10.85 -9.43 -21.95
CA GLU A 130 -10.49 -9.26 -23.36
C GLU A 130 -11.71 -9.25 -24.28
N SER A 131 -12.70 -10.11 -24.03
CA SER A 131 -13.94 -10.15 -24.82
C SER A 131 -14.82 -8.91 -24.63
N ALA A 132 -14.90 -8.38 -23.40
CA ALA A 132 -15.80 -7.28 -23.06
C ALA A 132 -15.24 -5.90 -23.41
N PHE A 133 -13.92 -5.72 -23.26
CA PHE A 133 -13.27 -4.41 -23.39
C PHE A 133 -12.22 -4.36 -24.51
N GLY A 134 -11.97 -5.50 -25.17
CA GLY A 134 -11.01 -5.60 -26.26
C GLY A 134 -9.56 -5.34 -25.83
N ALA A 135 -8.76 -4.95 -26.81
CA ALA A 135 -7.33 -4.67 -26.68
C ALA A 135 -6.99 -3.33 -25.99
N ALA A 136 -7.98 -2.62 -25.41
CA ALA A 136 -7.76 -1.35 -24.75
C ALA A 136 -6.78 -1.51 -23.57
N GLY A 137 -5.86 -0.54 -23.41
CA GLY A 137 -4.65 -0.71 -22.59
C GLY A 137 -4.89 -1.21 -21.16
N GLY A 138 -5.88 -0.63 -20.45
CA GLY A 138 -6.21 -1.02 -19.08
C GLY A 138 -6.78 -2.44 -18.96
N ALA A 139 -7.70 -2.82 -19.85
CA ALA A 139 -8.28 -4.16 -19.86
C ALA A 139 -7.23 -5.23 -20.19
N ARG A 140 -6.35 -4.95 -21.15
CA ARG A 140 -5.23 -5.84 -21.49
C ARG A 140 -4.23 -5.99 -20.33
N ALA A 141 -3.90 -4.90 -19.64
CA ALA A 141 -3.01 -4.97 -18.48
C ALA A 141 -3.62 -5.82 -17.36
N LEU A 142 -4.91 -5.65 -17.08
CA LEU A 142 -5.63 -6.41 -16.07
C LEU A 142 -5.79 -7.89 -16.45
N ALA A 143 -6.08 -8.18 -17.72
CA ALA A 143 -6.13 -9.54 -18.24
C ALA A 143 -4.77 -10.24 -18.11
N HIS A 144 -3.68 -9.56 -18.46
CA HIS A 144 -2.32 -10.07 -18.25
C HIS A 144 -2.02 -10.31 -16.76
N PHE A 145 -2.46 -9.41 -15.87
CA PHE A 145 -2.28 -9.57 -14.43
C PHE A 145 -2.96 -10.84 -13.90
N PHE A 146 -4.20 -11.12 -14.33
CA PHE A 146 -4.91 -12.33 -13.90
C PHE A 146 -4.41 -13.61 -14.57
N ALA A 147 -4.00 -13.54 -15.84
CA ALA A 147 -3.53 -14.70 -16.59
C ALA A 147 -2.10 -15.14 -16.21
N ARG A 148 -1.23 -14.20 -15.82
CA ARG A 148 0.18 -14.47 -15.47
C ARG A 148 0.48 -14.32 -13.98
N GLY A 149 -0.50 -13.85 -13.22
CA GLY A 149 -0.43 -13.76 -11.77
C GLY A 149 -0.25 -15.14 -11.13
N ARG A 150 0.34 -15.15 -9.94
CA ARG A 150 0.49 -16.35 -9.13
C ARG A 150 -0.29 -16.16 -7.85
N PHE A 151 -1.32 -16.99 -7.68
CA PHE A 151 -2.01 -17.08 -6.41
C PHE A 151 -1.10 -17.58 -5.29
N ASP A 152 -1.04 -16.86 -4.19
CA ASP A 152 -0.30 -17.16 -2.96
C ASP A 152 -1.18 -16.89 -1.71
N PRO A 153 -1.48 -17.91 -0.89
CA PRO A 153 -2.16 -17.71 0.38
C PRO A 153 -1.47 -16.72 1.33
N ALA A 154 -0.14 -16.57 1.24
CA ALA A 154 0.59 -15.56 2.01
C ALA A 154 0.19 -14.14 1.59
N ASP A 155 -0.09 -13.91 0.30
CA ASP A 155 -0.56 -12.62 -0.22
C ASP A 155 -1.97 -12.28 0.31
N LEU A 156 -2.85 -13.27 0.43
CA LEU A 156 -4.17 -13.09 1.09
C LEU A 156 -4.02 -12.68 2.55
N ALA A 157 -3.21 -13.40 3.31
CA ALA A 157 -2.98 -13.11 4.72
C ALA A 157 -2.34 -11.73 4.91
N ALA A 158 -1.36 -11.40 4.05
CA ALA A 158 -0.70 -10.10 4.01
C ALA A 158 -1.70 -8.96 3.71
N ALA A 159 -2.60 -9.14 2.75
CA ALA A 159 -3.61 -8.14 2.42
C ALA A 159 -4.55 -7.83 3.59
N VAL A 160 -5.02 -8.88 4.29
CA VAL A 160 -5.83 -8.73 5.51
C VAL A 160 -5.04 -8.05 6.62
N ALA A 161 -3.79 -8.47 6.83
CA ALA A 161 -2.91 -7.87 7.84
C ALA A 161 -2.63 -6.38 7.57
N GLY A 162 -2.41 -5.99 6.31
CA GLY A 162 -2.20 -4.61 5.91
C GLY A 162 -3.41 -3.71 6.15
N ALA A 163 -4.61 -4.22 5.82
CA ALA A 163 -5.86 -3.54 6.13
C ALA A 163 -6.08 -3.39 7.66
N ALA A 164 -5.80 -4.44 8.44
CA ALA A 164 -5.89 -4.40 9.89
C ALA A 164 -4.88 -3.41 10.50
N ALA A 165 -3.64 -3.39 10.02
CA ALA A 165 -2.60 -2.46 10.45
C ALA A 165 -3.01 -1.00 10.19
N ALA A 166 -3.61 -0.70 9.03
CA ALA A 166 -4.13 0.63 8.75
C ALA A 166 -5.30 1.00 9.69
N ALA A 167 -6.20 0.07 9.96
CA ALA A 167 -7.30 0.30 10.90
C ALA A 167 -6.78 0.61 12.31
N VAL A 168 -5.76 -0.10 12.78
CA VAL A 168 -5.10 0.17 14.06
C VAL A 168 -4.44 1.54 14.05
N TRP A 169 -3.65 1.86 13.01
CA TRP A 169 -3.00 3.17 12.87
C TRP A 169 -4.01 4.31 12.95
N LEU A 170 -5.09 4.24 12.18
CA LEU A 170 -6.10 5.28 12.12
C LEU A 170 -6.86 5.43 13.44
N ARG A 171 -7.16 4.34 14.14
CA ARG A 171 -7.77 4.41 15.49
C ARG A 171 -6.85 5.08 16.50
N VAL A 172 -5.56 4.73 16.51
CA VAL A 172 -4.57 5.35 17.40
C VAL A 172 -4.40 6.83 17.09
N ALA A 173 -4.37 7.18 15.79
CA ALA A 173 -4.26 8.56 15.34
C ALA A 173 -5.48 9.41 15.78
N SER A 174 -6.70 8.90 15.59
CA SER A 174 -7.93 9.59 16.00
C SER A 174 -8.04 9.74 17.51
N SER A 175 -7.73 8.69 18.29
CA SER A 175 -7.79 8.74 19.76
C SER A 175 -6.83 9.78 20.37
N ARG A 176 -5.73 10.10 19.68
CA ARG A 176 -4.80 11.15 20.10
C ARG A 176 -5.34 12.54 19.82
N LYS A 177 -6.13 12.72 18.75
CA LYS A 177 -6.75 13.99 18.41
C LYS A 177 -7.76 14.40 19.48
N ASP A 178 -8.67 13.49 19.84
CA ASP A 178 -9.74 13.77 20.81
C ASP A 178 -9.21 14.16 22.20
N ARG A 179 -8.03 13.65 22.59
CA ARG A 179 -7.38 14.00 23.87
C ARG A 179 -6.70 15.38 23.88
N HIS A 180 -6.35 15.93 22.72
CA HIS A 180 -5.76 17.28 22.63
C HIS A 180 -6.82 18.38 22.52
N ASP A 181 -8.03 18.02 22.08
CA ASP A 181 -9.15 18.96 21.92
C ASP A 181 -9.99 19.12 23.22
N CYS A 182 -9.66 18.38 24.30
CA CYS A 182 -10.25 18.51 25.64
C CYS A 182 -9.34 19.30 26.59
#